data_AF-A0AB38AEV5-F1
#
_entry.id   AF-A0AB38AEV5-F1
#
_cell.length_a   1.000
_cell.length_b   1.000
_cell.length_c   1.000
_cell.angle_alpha   90.00
_cell.angle_beta   90.00
_cell.angle_gamma   90.00
#
_symmetry.space_group_name_H-M   'P 1'
#
loop_
_entity.id
_entity.type
_entity.pdbx_description
1 polymer ?
#
loop_
_entity_poly.entity_id
_entity_poly.type
_entity_poly.pdbx_seq_one_letter_code
_entity_poly.pdbx_strand_id
1 'polypeptide(L)'
;MNPSSPRGRLRDALLCVGERGDVNEARLSAAVTTALRALASEALGERSCVELVTVGAEDKPWGRSLGLRLADYDVELPDVLLYADQSDLPPQVQESCPTLRQEEWEAVLLVSKLIFMGLQSEPEPVRDDAGQRPQVTPRPPRSVAREQFCQALAAISERADLHQDELTEQLRTALLNFASETPDNKDAVQRIAVLRTGEPQQGPRLCLSRSGLAFAEVVLSAGGCPVPTCVREEFPDLTQDEWNAVIHVTGLTLMAFEAESAREVG
;
A
#
# COMPACT_ATOMS: atom_id res chain seq x y z
N MET A 1 -9.01 -8.56 16.51
CA MET A 1 -9.70 -7.58 15.62
C MET A 1 -10.90 -8.27 14.98
N ASN A 2 -11.99 -7.54 14.72
CA ASN A 2 -13.21 -8.14 14.17
C ASN A 2 -13.07 -8.14 12.63
N PRO A 3 -12.98 -9.28 11.93
CA PRO A 3 -12.89 -9.33 10.45
C PRO A 3 -14.12 -8.72 9.75
N SER A 4 -15.10 -8.26 10.54
CA SER A 4 -16.29 -7.53 10.11
C SER A 4 -16.11 -6.01 10.00
N SER A 5 -14.95 -5.44 10.33
CA SER A 5 -14.72 -4.01 10.11
C SER A 5 -14.29 -3.71 8.67
N PRO A 6 -14.51 -2.47 8.16
CA PRO A 6 -14.04 -2.09 6.83
C PRO A 6 -12.52 -2.19 6.66
N ARG A 7 -11.75 -1.84 7.70
CA ARG A 7 -10.28 -1.95 7.70
C ARG A 7 -9.83 -3.41 7.60
N GLY A 8 -10.36 -4.28 8.47
CA GLY A 8 -10.04 -5.71 8.47
C GLY A 8 -10.41 -6.36 7.13
N ARG A 9 -11.60 -6.07 6.59
CA ARG A 9 -12.00 -6.57 5.27
C ARG A 9 -11.07 -6.11 4.15
N LEU A 10 -10.64 -4.84 4.16
CA LEU A 10 -9.75 -4.32 3.13
C LEU A 10 -8.38 -4.99 3.22
N ARG A 11 -7.81 -5.07 4.44
CA ARG A 11 -6.54 -5.74 4.69
C ARG A 11 -6.55 -7.19 4.21
N ASP A 12 -7.56 -7.96 4.62
CA ASP A 12 -7.68 -9.38 4.26
C ASP A 12 -7.84 -9.53 2.73
N ALA A 13 -8.65 -8.68 2.09
CA ALA A 13 -8.81 -8.68 0.64
C ALA A 13 -7.50 -8.34 -0.09
N LEU A 14 -6.73 -7.36 0.39
CA LEU A 14 -5.43 -6.99 -0.18
C LEU A 14 -4.38 -8.08 0.00
N LEU A 15 -4.32 -8.73 1.16
CA LEU A 15 -3.43 -9.87 1.38
C LEU A 15 -3.76 -11.03 0.42
N CYS A 16 -5.06 -11.28 0.19
CA CYS A 16 -5.52 -12.28 -0.79
C CYS A 16 -5.17 -11.94 -2.24
N VAL A 17 -4.94 -10.67 -2.61
CA VAL A 17 -4.41 -10.31 -3.96
C VAL A 17 -3.06 -10.97 -4.18
N GLY A 18 -2.25 -10.97 -3.12
CA GLY A 18 -0.94 -11.54 -3.08
C GLY A 18 -0.88 -13.06 -2.89
N GLU A 19 -2.01 -13.71 -2.64
CA GLU A 19 -2.12 -15.16 -2.48
C GLU A 19 -2.32 -15.87 -3.83
N ARG A 20 -2.28 -17.21 -3.82
CA ARG A 20 -2.24 -18.11 -5.01
C ARG A 20 -3.12 -17.69 -6.20
N GLY A 21 -2.66 -17.92 -7.43
CA GLY A 21 -3.38 -17.56 -8.67
C GLY A 21 -4.56 -18.46 -9.09
N ASP A 22 -5.13 -19.26 -8.19
CA ASP A 22 -6.47 -19.88 -8.41
C ASP A 22 -7.61 -18.95 -7.93
N VAL A 23 -7.29 -17.76 -7.42
CA VAL A 23 -8.29 -16.78 -6.99
C VAL A 23 -8.95 -16.15 -8.21
N ASN A 24 -10.29 -16.20 -8.23
CA ASN A 24 -11.08 -15.55 -9.26
C ASN A 24 -10.90 -14.03 -9.19
N GLU A 25 -10.22 -13.46 -10.19
CA GLU A 25 -9.92 -12.03 -10.29
C GLU A 25 -11.14 -11.14 -10.13
N ALA A 26 -12.27 -11.48 -10.77
CA ALA A 26 -13.50 -10.69 -10.65
C ALA A 26 -14.04 -10.70 -9.21
N ARG A 27 -13.94 -11.84 -8.52
CA ARG A 27 -14.34 -11.95 -7.11
C ARG A 27 -13.40 -11.15 -6.20
N LEU A 28 -12.11 -11.20 -6.45
CA LEU A 28 -11.10 -10.48 -5.68
C LEU A 28 -11.22 -8.96 -5.89
N SER A 29 -11.35 -8.52 -7.15
CA SER A 29 -11.63 -7.14 -7.52
C SER A 29 -12.90 -6.64 -6.81
N ALA A 30 -14.00 -7.39 -6.88
CA ALA A 30 -15.24 -7.02 -6.18
C ALA A 30 -15.06 -6.91 -4.66
N ALA A 31 -14.28 -7.81 -4.03
CA ALA A 31 -14.00 -7.77 -2.61
C ALA A 31 -13.19 -6.53 -2.21
N VAL A 32 -12.11 -6.24 -2.94
CA VAL A 32 -11.26 -5.05 -2.73
C VAL A 32 -12.07 -3.77 -2.94
N THR A 33 -12.79 -3.63 -4.06
CA THR A 33 -13.61 -2.44 -4.34
C THR A 33 -14.69 -2.23 -3.27
N THR A 34 -15.35 -3.30 -2.81
CA THR A 34 -16.37 -3.20 -1.76
C THR A 34 -15.75 -2.74 -0.44
N ALA A 35 -14.59 -3.30 -0.07
CA ALA A 35 -13.91 -2.92 1.17
C ALA A 35 -13.34 -1.50 1.11
N LEU A 36 -12.74 -1.10 -0.01
CA LEU A 36 -12.26 0.27 -0.27
C LEU A 36 -13.41 1.27 -0.16
N ARG A 37 -14.54 1.03 -0.83
CA ARG A 37 -15.69 1.95 -0.79
C ARG A 37 -16.25 2.09 0.63
N ALA A 38 -16.32 0.99 1.37
CA ALA A 38 -16.79 1.01 2.75
C ALA A 38 -15.86 1.87 3.64
N LEU A 39 -14.54 1.65 3.57
CA LEU A 39 -13.58 2.42 4.36
C LEU A 39 -13.49 3.88 3.91
N ALA A 40 -13.55 4.13 2.60
CA ALA A 40 -13.54 5.47 2.05
C ALA A 40 -14.76 6.30 2.46
N SER A 41 -15.95 5.68 2.53
CA SER A 41 -17.14 6.36 3.04
C SER A 41 -16.98 6.81 4.50
N GLU A 42 -16.24 6.04 5.30
CA GLU A 42 -15.96 6.39 6.70
C GLU A 42 -14.86 7.46 6.83
N ALA A 43 -13.80 7.38 6.03
CA ALA A 43 -12.61 8.20 6.18
C ALA A 43 -12.60 9.49 5.33
N LEU A 44 -13.18 9.46 4.14
CA LEU A 44 -13.07 10.51 3.12
C LEU A 44 -14.43 11.13 2.73
N GLY A 45 -15.53 10.42 2.97
CA GLY A 45 -16.87 10.86 2.59
C GLY A 45 -17.02 11.00 1.06
N GLU A 46 -17.69 12.07 0.62
CA GLU A 46 -17.98 12.34 -0.80
C GLU A 46 -16.75 12.69 -1.64
N ARG A 47 -15.57 12.91 -1.04
CA ARG A 47 -14.34 13.27 -1.74
C ARG A 47 -13.55 12.07 -2.27
N SER A 48 -14.06 10.85 -2.06
CA SER A 48 -13.38 9.64 -2.49
C SER A 48 -13.37 9.51 -4.00
N CYS A 49 -12.23 9.05 -4.55
CA CYS A 49 -12.06 8.69 -5.97
C CYS A 49 -11.65 7.21 -6.11
N VAL A 50 -11.94 6.36 -5.12
CA VAL A 50 -11.43 4.98 -5.06
C VAL A 50 -12.01 4.08 -6.15
N GLU A 51 -13.11 4.48 -6.78
CA GLU A 51 -13.73 3.80 -7.92
C GLU A 51 -12.85 3.83 -9.18
N LEU A 52 -11.88 4.73 -9.25
CA LEU A 52 -10.91 4.79 -10.36
C LEU A 52 -9.76 3.77 -10.19
N VAL A 53 -9.78 2.96 -9.13
CA VAL A 53 -8.78 1.90 -8.90
C VAL A 53 -9.48 0.54 -8.85
N THR A 54 -8.88 -0.43 -9.53
CA THR A 54 -9.33 -1.83 -9.57
C THR A 54 -8.18 -2.78 -9.25
N VAL A 55 -8.52 -4.03 -8.95
CA VAL A 55 -7.58 -5.15 -9.11
C VAL A 55 -7.62 -5.58 -10.57
N GLY A 56 -6.45 -5.71 -11.18
CA GLY A 56 -6.32 -6.23 -12.54
C GLY A 56 -5.06 -7.07 -12.69
N ALA A 57 -4.93 -7.73 -13.83
CA ALA A 57 -3.81 -8.61 -14.15
C ALA A 57 -2.84 -8.02 -15.18
N GLU A 58 -1.56 -8.11 -14.92
CA GLU A 58 -0.50 -7.73 -15.87
C GLU A 58 0.14 -8.99 -16.42
N ASP A 59 0.20 -9.10 -17.74
CA ASP A 59 0.86 -10.20 -18.43
C ASP A 59 2.35 -9.87 -18.63
N LYS A 60 3.21 -10.52 -17.84
CA LYS A 60 4.67 -10.46 -17.99
C LYS A 60 5.16 -11.64 -18.82
N PRO A 61 6.33 -11.53 -19.48
CA PRO A 61 6.89 -12.64 -20.27
C PRO A 61 7.07 -13.96 -19.49
N TRP A 62 7.14 -13.88 -18.16
CA TRP A 62 7.33 -15.02 -17.24
C TRP A 62 6.09 -15.38 -16.42
N GLY A 63 4.95 -14.71 -16.66
CA GLY A 63 3.69 -15.02 -15.98
C GLY A 63 2.78 -13.81 -15.78
N ARG A 64 1.58 -14.08 -15.29
CA ARG A 64 0.54 -13.11 -14.99
C ARG A 64 0.57 -12.76 -13.50
N SER A 65 0.64 -11.46 -13.17
CA SER A 65 0.55 -10.96 -11.79
C SER A 65 -0.73 -10.15 -11.58
N LEU A 66 -1.32 -10.22 -10.38
CA LEU A 66 -2.46 -9.42 -9.97
C LEU A 66 -2.00 -8.27 -9.07
N GLY A 67 -2.55 -7.09 -9.29
CA GLY A 67 -2.19 -5.89 -8.55
C GLY A 67 -3.27 -4.83 -8.61
N LEU A 68 -3.09 -3.77 -7.82
CA LEU A 68 -3.92 -2.58 -7.92
C LEU A 68 -3.43 -1.68 -9.05
N ARG A 69 -4.38 -1.18 -9.83
CA ARG A 69 -4.13 -0.31 -10.98
C ARG A 69 -5.26 0.68 -11.19
N LEU A 70 -5.00 1.71 -11.97
CA LEU A 70 -6.04 2.60 -12.45
C LEU A 70 -7.01 1.83 -13.38
N ALA A 71 -8.30 2.12 -13.28
CA ALA A 71 -9.34 1.33 -13.95
C ALA A 71 -9.38 1.56 -15.47
N ASP A 72 -9.19 2.82 -15.88
CA ASP A 72 -9.25 3.24 -17.29
C ASP A 72 -7.85 3.34 -17.93
N TYR A 73 -6.81 3.17 -17.12
CA TYR A 73 -5.41 3.32 -17.50
C TYR A 73 -4.64 2.11 -16.93
N ASP A 74 -4.12 1.22 -17.78
CA ASP A 74 -3.47 -0.04 -17.36
C ASP A 74 -2.08 0.20 -16.75
N VAL A 75 -2.05 0.97 -15.67
CA VAL A 75 -0.86 1.39 -14.92
C VAL A 75 -1.03 0.99 -13.47
N GLU A 76 -0.04 0.25 -12.96
CA GLU A 76 -0.06 -0.23 -11.59
C GLU A 76 0.22 0.91 -10.61
N LEU A 77 -0.41 0.87 -9.44
CA LEU A 77 -0.19 1.87 -8.39
C LEU A 77 1.29 1.99 -7.95
N PRO A 78 2.06 0.89 -7.80
CA PRO A 78 3.50 0.97 -7.56
C PRO A 78 4.26 1.80 -8.60
N ASP A 79 3.87 1.73 -9.88
CA ASP A 79 4.55 2.46 -10.94
C ASP A 79 4.30 3.96 -10.79
N VAL A 80 3.07 4.39 -10.52
CA VAL A 80 2.80 5.82 -10.25
C VAL A 80 3.58 6.31 -9.02
N LEU A 81 3.63 5.50 -7.95
CA LEU A 81 4.35 5.86 -6.72
C LEU A 81 5.87 5.86 -6.88
N LEU A 82 6.42 5.07 -7.81
CA LEU A 82 7.85 5.06 -8.15
C LEU A 82 8.32 6.43 -8.63
N TYR A 83 7.52 7.13 -9.42
CA TYR A 83 7.89 8.47 -9.87
C TYR A 83 7.52 9.54 -8.84
N ALA A 84 6.50 9.27 -8.02
CA ALA A 84 6.10 10.18 -6.96
C ALA A 84 7.15 10.30 -5.85
N ASP A 85 7.93 9.24 -5.55
CA ASP A 85 8.92 9.26 -4.46
C ASP A 85 10.09 10.25 -4.66
N GLN A 86 10.19 10.86 -5.84
CA GLN A 86 11.12 11.95 -6.18
C GLN A 86 10.46 13.34 -6.16
N SER A 87 9.20 13.44 -5.74
CA SER A 87 8.46 14.69 -5.72
C SER A 87 8.83 15.58 -4.54
N ASP A 88 8.80 16.89 -4.78
CA ASP A 88 8.85 17.87 -3.70
C ASP A 88 7.64 17.73 -2.79
N LEU A 89 7.85 17.88 -1.48
CA LEU A 89 6.81 17.94 -0.46
C LEU A 89 5.83 19.08 -0.78
N PRO A 90 4.55 18.79 -1.07
CA PRO A 90 3.58 19.82 -1.43
C PRO A 90 3.35 20.81 -0.26
N PRO A 91 3.24 22.13 -0.53
CA PRO A 91 2.95 23.11 0.52
C PRO A 91 1.69 22.80 1.34
N GLN A 92 0.65 22.25 0.71
CA GLN A 92 -0.60 21.87 1.36
C GLN A 92 -0.42 20.72 2.37
N VAL A 93 0.47 19.77 2.04
CA VAL A 93 0.88 18.70 2.96
C VAL A 93 1.68 19.30 4.10
N GLN A 94 2.60 20.22 3.82
CA GLN A 94 3.39 20.91 4.87
C GLN A 94 2.50 21.74 5.81
N GLU A 95 1.43 22.37 5.31
CA GLU A 95 0.45 23.10 6.12
C GLU A 95 -0.33 22.16 7.05
N SER A 96 -0.70 20.97 6.55
CA SER A 96 -1.44 19.96 7.31
C SER A 96 -0.54 19.19 8.29
N CYS A 97 0.73 19.01 7.92
CA CYS A 97 1.75 18.30 8.70
C CYS A 97 3.01 19.17 8.89
N PRO A 98 2.97 20.21 9.75
CA PRO A 98 4.04 21.21 9.85
C PRO A 98 5.42 20.68 10.27
N THR A 99 5.46 19.49 10.89
CA THR A 99 6.71 18.85 11.33
C THR A 99 7.32 17.94 10.27
N LEU A 100 6.57 17.62 9.21
CA LEU A 100 7.03 16.75 8.13
C LEU A 100 8.15 17.45 7.36
N ARG A 101 9.18 16.68 7.00
CA ARG A 101 10.28 17.13 6.14
C ARG A 101 10.29 16.41 4.80
N GLN A 102 11.01 16.98 3.83
CA GLN A 102 11.21 16.40 2.51
C GLN A 102 11.66 14.92 2.59
N GLU A 103 12.64 14.61 3.43
CA GLU A 103 13.17 13.24 3.49
C GLU A 103 12.19 12.25 4.16
N GLU A 104 11.24 12.73 4.95
CA GLU A 104 10.16 11.92 5.50
C GLU A 104 9.04 11.72 4.47
N TRP A 105 8.75 12.73 3.64
CA TRP A 105 7.82 12.65 2.51
C TRP A 105 8.26 11.61 1.47
N GLU A 106 9.52 11.68 1.03
CA GLU A 106 10.11 10.70 0.11
C GLU A 106 10.03 9.27 0.69
N ALA A 107 10.36 9.11 1.98
CA ALA A 107 10.27 7.82 2.65
C ALA A 107 8.83 7.27 2.72
N VAL A 108 7.84 8.13 2.94
CA VAL A 108 6.42 7.73 2.94
C VAL A 108 6.01 7.19 1.57
N LEU A 109 6.37 7.87 0.48
CA LEU A 109 6.03 7.44 -0.87
C LEU A 109 6.77 6.15 -1.28
N LEU A 110 8.08 6.08 -1.00
CA LEU A 110 8.89 4.90 -1.27
C LEU A 110 8.37 3.66 -0.52
N VAL A 111 8.08 3.79 0.78
CA VAL A 111 7.54 2.67 1.56
C VAL A 111 6.12 2.31 1.11
N SER A 112 5.30 3.29 0.72
CA SER A 112 3.97 3.02 0.16
C SER A 112 4.06 2.20 -1.13
N LYS A 113 4.98 2.55 -2.04
CA LYS A 113 5.29 1.74 -3.23
C LYS A 113 5.67 0.32 -2.85
N LEU A 114 6.62 0.16 -1.91
CA LEU A 114 7.11 -1.16 -1.49
C LEU A 114 5.98 -2.00 -0.85
N ILE A 115 5.07 -1.38 -0.09
CA ILE A 115 3.87 -2.06 0.43
C ILE A 115 3.03 -2.59 -0.72
N PHE A 116 2.71 -1.77 -1.73
CA PHE A 116 1.92 -2.24 -2.86
C PHE A 116 2.64 -3.34 -3.66
N MET A 117 3.94 -3.21 -3.89
CA MET A 117 4.74 -4.29 -4.51
C MET A 117 4.68 -5.59 -3.69
N GLY A 118 4.70 -5.48 -2.36
CA GLY A 118 4.54 -6.63 -1.46
C GLY A 118 3.15 -7.26 -1.57
N LEU A 119 2.10 -6.46 -1.76
CA LEU A 119 0.70 -6.93 -1.86
C LEU A 119 0.35 -7.52 -3.24
N GLN A 120 1.11 -7.20 -4.29
CA GLN A 120 0.93 -7.78 -5.61
C GLN A 120 1.18 -9.29 -5.60
N SER A 121 0.44 -10.02 -6.45
CA SER A 121 0.70 -11.43 -6.66
C SER A 121 2.00 -11.63 -7.41
N GLU A 122 2.70 -12.71 -7.10
CA GLU A 122 3.84 -13.10 -7.92
C GLU A 122 3.35 -13.59 -9.29
N PRO A 123 4.13 -13.39 -10.36
CA PRO A 123 3.77 -13.87 -11.70
C PRO A 123 3.54 -15.39 -11.71
N GLU A 124 2.33 -15.82 -12.04
CA GLU A 124 2.00 -17.22 -12.27
C GLU A 124 1.92 -17.53 -13.76
N PRO A 125 2.43 -18.68 -14.23
CA PRO A 125 2.39 -19.01 -15.65
C PRO A 125 0.94 -19.05 -16.14
N VAL A 126 0.67 -18.37 -17.26
CA VAL A 126 -0.62 -18.43 -17.94
C VAL A 126 -0.88 -19.89 -18.31
N ARG A 127 -1.99 -20.46 -17.84
CA ARG A 127 -2.41 -21.81 -18.25
C ARG A 127 -2.91 -21.71 -19.70
N ASP A 128 -2.04 -22.00 -20.66
CA ASP A 128 -2.44 -22.11 -22.06
C ASP A 128 -3.43 -23.27 -22.23
N ASP A 129 -4.64 -22.96 -22.69
CA ASP A 129 -5.63 -23.96 -23.11
C ASP A 129 -5.37 -24.48 -24.54
N ALA A 130 -4.19 -24.19 -25.13
CA ALA A 130 -3.84 -24.64 -26.47
C ALA A 130 -2.32 -24.82 -26.65
N GLY A 131 -1.82 -26.04 -26.41
CA GLY A 131 -0.86 -26.77 -27.26
C GLY A 131 0.50 -26.17 -27.68
N GLN A 132 0.86 -24.95 -27.36
CA GLN A 132 2.14 -24.33 -27.75
C GLN A 132 2.90 -23.93 -26.50
N ARG A 133 4.07 -24.56 -26.29
CA ARG A 133 5.00 -24.16 -25.22
C ARG A 133 5.77 -22.93 -25.68
N PRO A 134 5.59 -21.74 -25.08
CA PRO A 134 6.58 -20.68 -25.24
C PRO A 134 7.90 -21.16 -24.62
N GLN A 135 9.03 -20.64 -25.09
CA GLN A 135 10.30 -20.79 -24.38
C GLN A 135 10.22 -20.00 -23.07
N VAL A 136 9.74 -20.65 -22.01
CA VAL A 136 9.53 -20.04 -20.69
C VAL A 136 10.89 -19.92 -19.99
N THR A 137 11.30 -18.69 -19.70
CA THR A 137 12.38 -18.40 -18.75
C THR A 137 12.09 -19.09 -17.41
N PRO A 138 13.10 -19.69 -16.75
CA PRO A 138 12.86 -20.42 -15.51
C PRO A 138 12.21 -19.52 -14.46
N ARG A 139 11.12 -20.05 -13.88
CA ARG A 139 10.32 -19.43 -12.84
C ARG A 139 11.19 -18.88 -11.69
N PRO A 140 11.01 -17.62 -11.26
CA PRO A 140 11.53 -17.19 -9.97
C PRO A 140 10.77 -17.90 -8.83
N PRO A 141 11.46 -18.42 -7.80
CA PRO A 141 10.82 -19.04 -6.65
C PRO A 141 9.96 -18.02 -5.90
N ARG A 142 8.93 -18.50 -5.19
CA ARG A 142 8.13 -17.62 -4.34
C ARG A 142 9.01 -16.95 -3.30
N SER A 143 8.85 -15.65 -3.14
CA SER A 143 9.63 -14.84 -2.23
C SER A 143 9.12 -15.04 -0.80
N VAL A 144 9.85 -15.87 -0.05
CA VAL A 144 9.67 -15.98 1.41
C VAL A 144 9.76 -14.60 2.07
N ALA A 145 10.61 -13.71 1.55
CA ALA A 145 10.77 -12.35 2.05
C ALA A 145 9.49 -11.52 1.86
N ARG A 146 8.79 -11.68 0.74
CA ARG A 146 7.48 -11.04 0.48
C ARG A 146 6.43 -11.51 1.48
N GLU A 147 6.33 -12.83 1.69
CA GLU A 147 5.37 -13.41 2.65
C GLU A 147 5.64 -12.90 4.08
N GLN A 148 6.92 -12.88 4.50
CA GLN A 148 7.33 -12.33 5.79
C GLN A 148 7.00 -10.84 5.93
N PHE A 149 7.19 -10.06 4.85
CA PHE A 149 6.84 -8.64 4.85
C PHE A 149 5.34 -8.40 5.00
N CYS A 150 4.51 -9.15 4.26
CA CYS A 150 3.05 -9.09 4.41
C CYS A 150 2.60 -9.50 5.82
N GLN A 151 3.22 -10.53 6.40
CA GLN A 151 2.98 -10.93 7.79
C GLN A 151 3.34 -9.83 8.79
N ALA A 152 4.48 -9.16 8.60
CA ALA A 152 4.90 -8.07 9.47
C ALA A 152 3.94 -6.87 9.38
N LEU A 153 3.42 -6.55 8.18
CA LEU A 153 2.38 -5.53 8.01
C LEU A 153 1.08 -5.92 8.73
N ALA A 154 0.59 -7.15 8.55
CA ALA A 154 -0.61 -7.63 9.21
C ALA A 154 -0.47 -7.61 10.74
N ALA A 155 0.71 -7.98 11.25
CA ALA A 155 1.01 -8.01 12.68
C ALA A 155 0.80 -6.66 13.39
N ILE A 156 0.98 -5.52 12.69
CA ILE A 156 0.69 -4.18 13.26
C ILE A 156 -0.74 -4.15 13.79
N SER A 157 -1.71 -4.55 12.96
CA SER A 157 -3.13 -4.55 13.33
C SER A 157 -3.57 -5.75 14.19
N GLU A 158 -2.87 -6.89 14.11
CA GLU A 158 -3.33 -8.15 14.69
C GLU A 158 -2.68 -8.48 16.04
N ARG A 159 -1.45 -8.02 16.26
CA ARG A 159 -0.62 -8.34 17.42
C ARG A 159 -0.55 -7.18 18.40
N ALA A 160 -1.71 -6.78 18.90
CA ALA A 160 -1.82 -5.74 19.93
C ALA A 160 -1.10 -6.11 21.25
N ASP A 161 -0.76 -7.39 21.44
CA ASP A 161 0.03 -7.93 22.54
C ASP A 161 1.53 -7.59 22.45
N LEU A 162 2.04 -7.33 21.25
CA LEU A 162 3.46 -7.03 21.06
C LEU A 162 3.80 -5.58 21.43
N HIS A 163 5.03 -5.40 21.91
CA HIS A 163 5.60 -4.09 22.15
C HIS A 163 5.89 -3.37 20.82
N GLN A 164 5.75 -2.05 20.81
CA GLN A 164 5.90 -1.25 19.60
C GLN A 164 7.30 -1.34 18.97
N ASP A 165 8.34 -1.49 19.80
CA ASP A 165 9.72 -1.65 19.34
C ASP A 165 9.92 -3.00 18.62
N GLU A 166 9.28 -4.06 19.12
CA GLU A 166 9.33 -5.39 18.50
C GLU A 166 8.61 -5.39 17.15
N LEU A 167 7.42 -4.77 17.07
CA LEU A 167 6.71 -4.60 15.81
C LEU A 167 7.52 -3.76 14.81
N THR A 168 8.21 -2.72 15.30
CA THR A 168 9.08 -1.88 14.48
C THR A 168 10.25 -2.68 13.91
N GLU A 169 10.96 -3.44 14.74
CA GLU A 169 12.11 -4.25 14.30
C GLU A 169 11.70 -5.33 13.30
N GLN A 170 10.59 -6.03 13.56
CA GLN A 170 10.05 -7.05 12.66
C GLN A 170 9.68 -6.45 11.30
N LEU A 171 8.97 -5.31 11.28
CA LEU A 171 8.60 -4.62 10.04
C LEU A 171 9.82 -4.17 9.25
N ARG A 172 10.78 -3.49 9.91
CA ARG A 172 11.99 -2.97 9.27
C ARG A 172 12.83 -4.08 8.65
N THR A 173 13.00 -5.19 9.39
CA THR A 173 13.76 -6.36 8.93
C THR A 173 13.08 -7.02 7.75
N ALA A 174 11.77 -7.26 7.83
CA ALA A 174 11.02 -7.91 6.76
C ALA A 174 10.98 -7.05 5.49
N LEU A 175 10.80 -5.72 5.64
CA LEU A 175 10.84 -4.78 4.53
C LEU A 175 12.20 -4.77 3.82
N LEU A 176 13.31 -4.75 4.55
CA LEU A 176 14.66 -4.78 3.94
C LEU A 176 14.95 -6.13 3.26
N ASN A 177 14.54 -7.24 3.87
CA ASN A 177 14.69 -8.56 3.26
C ASN A 177 13.90 -8.66 1.93
N PHE A 178 12.73 -8.01 1.86
CA PHE A 178 11.92 -7.96 0.66
C PHE A 178 12.46 -6.99 -0.40
N ALA A 179 12.74 -5.75 -0.01
CA ALA A 179 13.09 -4.66 -0.93
C ALA A 179 14.58 -4.67 -1.34
N SER A 180 15.40 -5.54 -0.74
CA SER A 180 16.86 -5.51 -0.81
C SER A 180 17.51 -4.32 -0.11
N GLU A 181 18.73 -4.54 0.34
CA GLU A 181 19.56 -3.61 1.13
C GLU A 181 20.20 -2.46 0.32
N THR A 182 19.45 -1.83 -0.58
CA THR A 182 19.91 -0.63 -1.28
C THR A 182 20.04 0.56 -0.31
N PRO A 183 20.88 1.57 -0.61
CA PRO A 183 21.01 2.76 0.24
C PRO A 183 19.67 3.45 0.53
N ASP A 184 18.85 3.66 -0.50
CA ASP A 184 17.57 4.35 -0.38
C ASP A 184 16.60 3.58 0.53
N ASN A 185 16.54 2.25 0.39
CA ASN A 185 15.69 1.42 1.24
C ASN A 185 16.17 1.42 2.70
N LYS A 186 17.48 1.36 2.93
CA LYS A 186 18.04 1.46 4.28
C LYS A 186 17.68 2.78 4.94
N ASP A 187 17.82 3.88 4.20
CA ASP A 187 17.51 5.21 4.68
C ASP A 187 16.01 5.37 4.97
N ALA A 188 15.14 4.89 4.10
CA ALA A 188 13.69 4.94 4.31
C ALA A 188 13.24 4.09 5.50
N VAL A 189 13.79 2.88 5.66
CA VAL A 189 13.47 1.97 6.76
C VAL A 189 13.85 2.56 8.13
N GLN A 190 14.92 3.36 8.22
CA GLN A 190 15.25 4.06 9.47
C GLN A 190 14.25 5.16 9.85
N ARG A 191 13.48 5.65 8.88
CA ARG A 191 12.47 6.71 9.05
C ARG A 191 11.09 6.17 9.42
N ILE A 192 10.87 4.86 9.40
CA ILE A 192 9.56 4.27 9.77
C ILE A 192 9.59 3.65 11.16
N ALA A 193 8.49 3.72 11.89
CA ALA A 193 8.30 3.02 13.16
C ALA A 193 6.84 2.58 13.30
N VAL A 194 6.61 1.52 14.06
CA VAL A 194 5.28 1.18 14.55
C VAL A 194 5.13 1.87 15.90
N LEU A 195 4.21 2.82 16.00
CA LEU A 195 4.01 3.62 17.22
C LEU A 195 2.56 3.56 17.67
N ARG A 196 2.34 3.72 18.98
CA ARG A 196 1.00 3.99 19.54
C ARG A 196 0.89 5.49 19.74
N THR A 197 0.40 6.17 18.71
CA THR A 197 0.26 7.64 18.71
C THR A 197 -1.14 8.05 19.16
N GLY A 198 -1.25 9.19 19.82
CA GLY A 198 -2.55 9.76 20.23
C GLY A 198 -3.08 9.30 21.59
N GLU A 199 -4.40 9.19 21.69
CA GLU A 199 -5.09 8.81 22.93
C GLU A 199 -4.78 7.36 23.36
N PRO A 200 -4.89 7.01 24.66
CA PRO A 200 -4.58 5.68 25.18
C PRO A 200 -5.32 4.52 24.49
N GLN A 201 -6.41 4.82 23.77
CA GLN A 201 -7.26 3.86 23.07
C GLN A 201 -6.84 3.61 21.61
N GLN A 202 -5.87 4.36 21.09
CA GLN A 202 -5.38 4.18 19.72
C GLN A 202 -4.38 3.03 19.67
N GLY A 203 -4.68 2.03 18.85
CA GLY A 203 -3.78 0.90 18.62
C GLY A 203 -2.52 1.30 17.83
N PRO A 204 -1.55 0.38 17.69
CA PRO A 204 -0.33 0.61 16.91
C PRO A 204 -0.61 0.98 15.44
N ARG A 205 0.21 1.89 14.90
CA ARG A 205 0.13 2.41 13.52
C ARG A 205 1.50 2.51 12.89
N LEU A 206 1.56 2.43 11.57
CA LEU A 206 2.77 2.77 10.82
C LEU A 206 2.97 4.28 10.83
N CYS A 207 4.08 4.74 11.40
CA CYS A 207 4.38 6.14 11.63
C CYS A 207 5.79 6.50 11.15
N LEU A 208 6.02 7.79 10.99
CA LEU A 208 7.36 8.34 10.85
C LEU A 208 8.06 8.33 12.22
N SER A 209 9.26 7.76 12.28
CA SER A 209 10.00 7.51 13.53
C SER A 209 10.35 8.80 14.28
N ARG A 210 10.57 9.89 13.56
CA ARG A 210 10.98 11.17 14.15
C ARG A 210 9.80 12.07 14.48
N SER A 211 8.91 12.31 13.52
CA SER A 211 7.77 13.21 13.71
C SER A 211 6.61 12.55 14.46
N GLY A 212 6.53 11.21 14.45
CA GLY A 212 5.41 10.45 15.01
C GLY A 212 4.13 10.54 14.18
N LEU A 213 4.17 11.18 13.01
CA LEU A 213 3.02 11.30 12.11
C LEU A 213 2.66 9.93 11.53
N ALA A 214 1.36 9.61 11.47
CA ALA A 214 0.89 8.38 10.86
C ALA A 214 1.05 8.44 9.33
N PHE A 215 1.47 7.33 8.73
CA PHE A 215 1.66 7.24 7.28
C PHE A 215 0.38 7.54 6.51
N ALA A 216 -0.74 6.95 6.95
CA ALA A 216 -2.04 7.19 6.32
C ALA A 216 -2.44 8.67 6.39
N GLU A 217 -2.17 9.36 7.49
CA GLU A 217 -2.47 10.79 7.66
C GLU A 217 -1.64 11.65 6.70
N VAL A 218 -0.32 11.41 6.63
CA VAL A 218 0.58 12.13 5.73
C VAL A 218 0.13 11.97 4.28
N VAL A 219 -0.12 10.73 3.84
CA VAL A 219 -0.55 10.49 2.45
C VAL A 219 -1.91 11.11 2.17
N LEU A 220 -2.90 10.93 3.04
CA LEU A 220 -4.24 11.49 2.82
C LEU A 220 -4.26 13.02 2.83
N SER A 221 -3.32 13.67 3.53
CA SER A 221 -3.18 15.13 3.48
C SER A 221 -2.75 15.65 2.10
N ALA A 222 -2.19 14.79 1.25
CA ALA A 222 -1.87 15.11 -0.14
C ALA A 222 -3.11 15.04 -1.07
N GLY A 223 -4.28 14.66 -0.56
CA GLY A 223 -5.53 14.65 -1.33
C GLY A 223 -5.86 16.03 -1.90
N GLY A 224 -6.03 16.12 -3.21
CA GLY A 224 -6.27 17.39 -3.91
C GLY A 224 -5.00 18.19 -4.23
N CYS A 225 -3.80 17.70 -3.89
CA CYS A 225 -2.55 18.28 -4.38
C CYS A 225 -2.41 18.02 -5.89
N PRO A 226 -1.82 18.96 -6.65
CA PRO A 226 -1.60 18.77 -8.07
C PRO A 226 -0.70 17.56 -8.34
N VAL A 227 -0.91 16.89 -9.47
CA VAL A 227 -0.01 15.82 -9.95
C VAL A 227 1.43 16.35 -10.00
N PRO A 228 2.40 15.69 -9.32
CA PRO A 228 3.81 16.09 -9.37
C PRO A 228 4.37 16.10 -10.80
N THR A 229 5.33 17.00 -11.08
CA THR A 229 5.92 17.13 -12.42
C THR A 229 6.58 15.84 -12.89
N CYS A 230 7.35 15.17 -12.03
CA CYS A 230 7.99 13.88 -12.33
C CYS A 230 6.97 12.79 -12.73
N VAL A 231 5.82 12.75 -12.05
CA VAL A 231 4.73 11.81 -12.37
C VAL A 231 4.07 12.18 -13.70
N ARG A 232 3.86 13.48 -13.97
CA ARG A 232 3.27 13.95 -15.23
C ARG A 232 4.19 13.74 -16.44
N GLU A 233 5.50 13.81 -16.24
CA GLU A 233 6.47 13.54 -17.30
C GLU A 233 6.43 12.07 -17.75
N GLU A 234 6.27 11.14 -16.81
CA GLU A 234 6.14 9.72 -17.14
C GLU A 234 4.73 9.35 -17.60
N PHE A 235 3.70 9.88 -16.94
CA PHE A 235 2.29 9.60 -17.21
C PHE A 235 1.57 10.89 -17.63
N PRO A 236 1.78 11.39 -18.86
CA PRO A 236 1.24 12.67 -19.32
C PRO A 236 -0.29 12.69 -19.41
N ASP A 237 -0.90 11.52 -19.57
CA ASP A 237 -2.36 11.35 -19.66
C ASP A 237 -3.02 11.15 -18.27
N LEU A 238 -2.23 11.02 -17.19
CA LEU A 238 -2.76 10.86 -15.84
C LEU A 238 -3.53 12.10 -15.41
N THR A 239 -4.82 11.91 -15.13
CA THR A 239 -5.72 12.99 -14.70
C THR A 239 -5.54 13.31 -13.21
N GLN A 240 -6.04 14.48 -12.81
CA GLN A 240 -6.04 14.88 -11.40
C GLN A 240 -6.88 13.94 -10.53
N ASP A 241 -7.99 13.42 -11.05
CA ASP A 241 -8.88 12.52 -10.30
C ASP A 241 -8.24 11.13 -10.11
N GLU A 242 -7.52 10.62 -11.12
CA GLU A 242 -6.74 9.39 -10.99
C GLU A 242 -5.58 9.56 -10.00
N TRP A 243 -4.89 10.70 -10.01
CA TRP A 243 -3.89 10.99 -8.99
C TRP A 243 -4.49 11.05 -7.58
N ASN A 244 -5.64 11.72 -7.42
CA ASN A 244 -6.37 11.71 -6.15
C ASN A 244 -6.76 10.28 -5.75
N ALA A 245 -7.14 9.43 -6.70
CA ALA A 245 -7.45 8.03 -6.45
C ALA A 245 -6.24 7.24 -5.96
N VAL A 246 -5.06 7.42 -6.57
CA VAL A 246 -3.79 6.83 -6.11
C VAL A 246 -3.50 7.23 -4.67
N ILE A 247 -3.60 8.52 -4.35
CA ILE A 247 -3.38 9.03 -3.00
C ILE A 247 -4.40 8.47 -2.00
N HIS A 248 -5.69 8.49 -2.34
CA HIS A 248 -6.75 7.96 -1.48
C HIS A 248 -6.59 6.46 -1.22
N VAL A 249 -6.35 5.64 -2.26
CA VAL A 249 -6.16 4.20 -2.10
C VAL A 249 -4.88 3.89 -1.33
N THR A 250 -3.82 4.66 -1.53
CA THR A 250 -2.58 4.54 -0.72
C THR A 250 -2.86 4.79 0.75
N GLY A 251 -3.50 5.91 1.09
CA GLY A 251 -3.84 6.22 2.48
C GLY A 251 -4.78 5.20 3.13
N LEU A 252 -5.80 4.74 2.39
CA LEU A 252 -6.75 3.72 2.88
C LEU A 252 -6.10 2.34 3.05
N THR A 253 -5.18 1.98 2.16
CA THR A 253 -4.39 0.74 2.28
C THR A 253 -3.53 0.78 3.54
N LEU A 254 -2.81 1.88 3.76
CA LEU A 254 -2.02 2.07 4.98
C LEU A 254 -2.90 1.97 6.23
N MET A 255 -4.07 2.64 6.21
CA MET A 255 -5.05 2.60 7.29
C MET A 255 -5.61 1.19 7.56
N ALA A 256 -5.69 0.32 6.54
CA ALA A 256 -6.15 -1.05 6.70
C ALA A 256 -5.20 -1.92 7.55
N PHE A 257 -3.91 -1.61 7.53
CA PHE A 257 -2.88 -2.30 8.33
C PHE A 257 -2.66 -1.67 9.72
N GLU A 258 -3.33 -0.55 10.02
CA GLU A 258 -3.31 0.04 11.35
C GLU A 258 -4.28 -0.67 12.29
N ALA A 259 -3.91 -0.76 13.56
CA ALA A 259 -4.84 -1.26 14.57
C ALA A 259 -6.02 -0.29 14.75
N GLU A 260 -7.20 -0.87 14.93
CA GLU A 260 -8.39 -0.10 15.25
C GLU A 260 -8.25 0.57 16.61
N SER A 261 -8.88 1.73 16.74
CA SER A 261 -9.08 2.31 18.06
C SER A 261 -10.04 1.40 18.81
N ALA A 262 -9.71 1.08 20.06
CA ALA A 262 -10.62 0.35 20.93
C ALA A 262 -11.81 1.25 21.24
N ARG A 263 -12.81 1.31 20.35
CA ARG A 263 -14.10 1.91 20.72
C ARG A 263 -14.62 1.12 21.90
N GLU A 264 -14.92 1.83 23.00
CA GLU A 264 -15.67 1.27 24.11
C GLU A 264 -16.91 0.57 23.54
N VAL A 265 -16.96 -0.75 23.74
CA VAL A 265 -18.20 -1.49 23.67
C VAL A 265 -19.03 -0.96 24.85
N GLY A 266 -19.76 0.12 24.61
CA GLY A 266 -20.80 0.64 25.50
C GLY A 266 -22.04 -0.22 25.44
#